data_AF-A0AAE1RN71-F1
#
_entry.id   AF-A0AAE1RN71-F1
#
_cell.length_a   1.000
_cell.length_b   1.000
_cell.length_c   1.000
_cell.angle_alpha   90.00
_cell.angle_beta   90.00
_cell.angle_gamma   90.00
#
_symmetry.space_group_name_H-M   'P 1'
#
loop_
_entity.id
_entity.type
_entity.pdbx_description
1 polymer ?
#
loop_
_entity_poly.entity_id
_entity_poly.type
_entity_poly.pdbx_seq_one_letter_code
_entity_poly.pdbx_strand_id
1 'polypeptide(L)'
;MGEGTWRQGRQLQRALDRFPFIKNLRLLNCEGISKLHVFGLVHLENLFVASWELDSVTVQAPNLIKFTLLQGRNLEEVTIQAPKLLDFNFYDHKMPFSSMDPSSLERTRISFFLPSNFGYVDSS
;
A
#
# COMPACT_ATOMS: atom_id res chain seq x y z
N MET A 1 10.07 -14.28 -14.98
CA MET A 1 10.29 -13.05 -14.17
C MET A 1 11.53 -12.37 -14.72
N GLY A 2 11.36 -11.32 -15.54
CA GLY A 2 12.43 -10.78 -16.41
C GLY A 2 13.22 -9.61 -15.80
N GLU A 3 14.45 -9.38 -16.27
CA GLU A 3 15.41 -8.40 -15.74
C GLU A 3 14.91 -6.94 -15.59
N GLY A 4 13.81 -6.57 -16.26
CA GLY A 4 13.19 -5.25 -16.19
C GLY A 4 12.57 -4.93 -14.82
N THR A 5 11.99 -5.94 -14.15
CA THR A 5 11.33 -5.79 -12.84
C THR A 5 12.31 -5.37 -11.74
N TRP A 6 13.52 -5.96 -11.76
CA TRP A 6 14.61 -5.64 -10.83
C TRP A 6 15.21 -4.24 -11.03
N ARG A 7 15.10 -3.64 -12.23
CA ARG A 7 15.62 -2.28 -12.46
C ARG A 7 14.72 -1.23 -11.82
N GLN A 8 13.41 -1.36 -11.94
CA GLN A 8 12.48 -0.37 -11.41
C GLN A 8 12.48 -0.33 -9.89
N GLY A 9 12.42 -1.48 -9.22
CA GLY A 9 12.53 -1.54 -7.75
C GLY A 9 13.83 -0.94 -7.22
N ARG A 10 14.97 -1.18 -7.90
CA ARG A 10 16.26 -0.57 -7.54
C ARG A 10 16.30 0.95 -7.76
N GLN A 11 15.63 1.45 -8.80
CA GLN A 11 15.54 2.90 -9.03
C GLN A 11 14.68 3.58 -7.97
N LEU A 12 13.56 2.96 -7.57
CA LEU A 12 12.74 3.46 -6.48
C LEU A 12 13.56 3.52 -5.19
N GLN A 13 14.23 2.43 -4.79
CA GLN A 13 15.03 2.43 -3.56
C GLN A 13 16.12 3.51 -3.59
N ARG A 14 16.86 3.64 -4.70
CA ARG A 14 17.87 4.71 -4.86
C ARG A 14 17.28 6.11 -4.73
N ALA A 15 16.05 6.33 -5.20
CA ALA A 15 15.38 7.61 -5.05
C ALA A 15 15.03 7.87 -3.58
N LEU A 16 14.49 6.87 -2.88
CA LEU A 16 14.18 6.97 -1.45
C LEU A 16 15.45 7.24 -0.61
N ASP A 17 16.55 6.56 -0.92
CA ASP A 17 17.84 6.74 -0.22
C ASP A 17 18.43 8.14 -0.46
N ARG A 18 18.20 8.73 -1.64
CA ARG A 18 18.72 10.07 -1.99
C ARG A 18 17.93 11.19 -1.34
N PHE A 19 16.67 10.95 -0.97
CA PHE A 19 15.76 11.98 -0.47
C PHE A 19 15.10 11.54 0.85
N PRO A 20 15.87 11.48 1.96
CA PRO A 20 15.37 10.99 3.25
C PRO A 20 14.32 11.92 3.90
N PHE A 21 14.20 13.16 3.42
CA PHE A 21 13.27 14.17 3.93
C PHE A 21 11.93 14.22 3.19
N ILE A 22 11.63 13.22 2.34
CA ILE A 22 10.35 13.16 1.63
C ILE A 22 9.21 13.11 2.65
N LYS A 23 8.32 14.11 2.57
CA LYS A 23 7.05 14.16 3.32
C LYS A 23 5.89 13.52 2.58
N ASN A 24 5.93 13.55 1.25
CA ASN A 24 4.84 13.11 0.38
C ASN A 24 5.39 12.17 -0.68
N LEU A 25 5.00 10.91 -0.64
CA LEU A 25 5.39 9.91 -1.63
C LEU A 25 4.16 9.39 -2.35
N ARG A 26 4.20 9.45 -3.69
CA ARG A 26 3.16 8.88 -4.55
C ARG A 26 3.81 7.85 -5.47
N LEU A 27 3.34 6.62 -5.39
CA LEU A 27 3.75 5.51 -6.23
C LEU A 27 2.57 5.14 -7.13
N LEU A 28 2.75 5.32 -8.43
CA LEU A 28 1.73 5.07 -9.44
C LEU A 28 2.29 4.08 -10.46
N ASN A 29 1.49 3.08 -10.83
CA ASN A 29 1.82 2.13 -11.89
C ASN A 29 3.23 1.53 -11.73
N CYS A 30 3.52 0.98 -10.55
CA CYS A 30 4.78 0.33 -10.22
C CYS A 30 4.89 -1.04 -10.93
N GLU A 31 4.97 -1.02 -12.25
CA GLU A 31 5.09 -2.20 -13.10
C GLU A 31 6.40 -2.94 -12.80
N GLY A 32 6.30 -4.25 -12.64
CA GLY A 32 7.41 -5.10 -12.25
C GLY A 32 7.79 -5.03 -10.77
N ILE A 33 7.03 -4.29 -9.94
CA ILE A 33 7.23 -4.29 -8.49
C ILE A 33 6.08 -5.07 -7.87
N SER A 34 6.37 -6.29 -7.42
CA SER A 34 5.39 -7.09 -6.67
C SER A 34 5.46 -6.83 -5.17
N LYS A 35 6.65 -6.57 -4.63
CA LYS A 35 6.85 -6.29 -3.19
C LYS A 35 7.27 -4.85 -2.96
N LEU A 36 6.49 -4.12 -2.19
CA LEU A 36 6.81 -2.75 -1.79
C LEU A 36 7.22 -2.71 -0.31
N HIS A 37 8.45 -2.27 -0.07
CA HIS A 37 8.95 -1.98 1.27
C HIS A 37 9.24 -0.48 1.39
N VAL A 38 8.59 0.17 2.35
CA VAL A 38 8.83 1.59 2.67
C VAL A 38 9.39 1.65 4.09
N PHE A 39 10.70 1.87 4.22
CA PHE A 39 11.42 1.99 5.49
C PHE A 39 12.38 3.19 5.46
N GLY A 40 12.80 3.67 6.63
CA GLY A 40 13.80 4.73 6.77
C GLY A 40 13.32 6.15 6.43
N LEU A 41 12.09 6.31 5.90
CA LEU A 41 11.51 7.62 5.59
C LEU A 41 10.85 8.23 6.84
N VAL A 42 11.68 8.65 7.80
CA VAL A 42 11.21 9.18 9.09
C VAL A 42 10.43 10.49 8.95
N HIS A 43 10.55 11.20 7.83
CA HIS A 43 9.80 12.44 7.57
C HIS A 43 8.53 12.22 6.74
N LEU A 44 8.24 10.99 6.32
CA LEU A 44 7.09 10.70 5.48
C LEU A 44 5.80 10.91 6.27
N GLU A 45 4.96 11.81 5.79
CA GLU A 45 3.67 12.16 6.38
C GLU A 45 2.50 11.62 5.53
N ASN A 46 2.66 11.58 4.19
CA ASN A 46 1.63 11.12 3.27
C ASN A 46 2.18 10.09 2.28
N LEU A 47 1.54 8.92 2.24
CA LEU A 47 1.83 7.85 1.29
C LEU A 47 0.60 7.55 0.45
N PHE A 48 0.79 7.56 -0.87
CA PHE A 48 -0.21 7.11 -1.83
C PHE A 48 0.41 6.02 -2.70
N VAL A 49 -0.24 4.87 -2.78
CA VAL A 49 0.17 3.75 -3.61
C VAL A 49 -1.00 3.32 -4.47
N ALA A 50 -0.82 3.38 -5.79
CA ALA A 50 -1.73 2.79 -6.76
C ALA A 50 -0.95 1.88 -7.71
N SER A 51 -1.09 0.58 -7.53
CA SER A 51 -0.44 -0.43 -8.36
C SER A 51 -1.27 -1.70 -8.42
N TRP A 52 -1.21 -2.38 -9.57
CA TRP A 52 -2.02 -3.58 -9.85
C TRP A 52 -1.23 -4.87 -9.68
N GLU A 53 0.10 -4.77 -9.54
CA GLU A 53 1.01 -5.92 -9.50
C GLU A 53 1.54 -6.23 -8.10
N LEU A 54 1.20 -5.40 -7.10
CA LEU A 54 1.70 -5.59 -5.73
C LEU A 54 1.08 -6.83 -5.08
N ASP A 55 1.89 -7.79 -4.67
CA ASP A 55 1.50 -8.93 -3.85
C ASP A 55 1.59 -8.61 -2.34
N SER A 56 2.53 -7.76 -1.96
CA SER A 56 2.83 -7.44 -0.57
C SER A 56 3.24 -5.98 -0.38
N VAL A 57 2.75 -5.38 0.71
CA VAL A 57 3.09 -4.02 1.12
C VAL A 57 3.50 -4.00 2.58
N THR A 58 4.74 -3.58 2.85
CA THR A 58 5.24 -3.31 4.20
C THR A 58 5.58 -1.84 4.35
N VAL A 59 4.96 -1.17 5.32
CA VAL A 59 5.19 0.24 5.63
C VAL A 59 5.70 0.39 7.05
N GLN A 60 6.92 0.92 7.20
CA GLN A 60 7.53 1.32 8.46
C GLN A 60 7.86 2.81 8.41
N ALA A 61 6.91 3.63 8.86
CA ALA A 61 7.00 5.08 8.76
C ALA A 61 6.41 5.72 10.04
N PRO A 62 7.24 6.09 11.01
CA PRO A 62 6.78 6.49 12.35
C PRO A 62 5.99 7.80 12.38
N ASN A 63 6.17 8.65 11.37
CA ASN A 63 5.48 9.94 11.24
C ASN A 63 4.43 9.95 10.13
N LEU A 64 4.07 8.78 9.58
CA LEU A 64 3.04 8.69 8.56
C LEU A 64 1.68 9.04 9.16
N ILE A 65 1.04 10.06 8.59
CA ILE A 65 -0.26 10.59 9.02
C ILE A 65 -1.37 10.03 8.12
N LYS A 66 -1.10 9.94 6.82
CA LYS A 66 -2.07 9.46 5.83
C LYS A 66 -1.50 8.37 4.94
N PHE A 67 -2.26 7.30 4.77
CA PHE A 67 -1.95 6.25 3.83
C PHE A 67 -3.16 5.92 2.95
N THR A 68 -2.96 5.93 1.63
CA THR A 68 -3.94 5.46 0.65
C THR A 68 -3.34 4.34 -0.18
N LEU A 69 -4.02 3.19 -0.19
CA LEU A 69 -3.66 2.02 -0.97
C LEU A 69 -4.81 1.67 -1.91
N LEU A 70 -4.57 1.86 -3.20
CA LEU A 70 -5.46 1.47 -4.29
C LEU A 70 -4.83 0.29 -5.01
N GLN A 71 -5.44 -0.88 -4.85
CA GLN A 71 -4.98 -2.14 -5.40
C GLN A 71 -6.11 -2.81 -6.18
N GLY A 72 -5.75 -3.69 -7.11
CA GLY A 72 -6.68 -4.11 -8.15
C GLY A 72 -6.75 -5.59 -8.43
N ARG A 73 -5.94 -6.48 -7.82
CA ARG A 73 -6.03 -7.91 -8.19
C ARG A 73 -5.36 -8.92 -7.27
N ASN A 74 -4.18 -8.64 -6.71
CA ASN A 74 -3.32 -9.71 -6.13
C ASN A 74 -2.73 -9.40 -4.75
N LEU A 75 -3.29 -8.46 -3.98
CA LEU A 75 -2.69 -8.13 -2.68
C LEU A 75 -2.98 -9.27 -1.70
N GLU A 76 -1.92 -9.91 -1.22
CA GLU A 76 -1.99 -11.03 -0.28
C GLU A 76 -1.64 -10.60 1.14
N GLU A 77 -0.73 -9.64 1.28
CA GLU A 77 -0.24 -9.21 2.58
C GLU A 77 -0.03 -7.69 2.68
N VAL A 78 -0.57 -7.11 3.76
CA VAL A 78 -0.29 -5.74 4.16
C VAL A 78 0.11 -5.68 5.63
N THR A 79 1.28 -5.12 5.89
CA THR A 79 1.79 -4.82 7.24
C THR A 79 2.09 -3.34 7.37
N ILE A 80 1.52 -2.70 8.40
CA ILE A 80 1.67 -1.27 8.65
C ILE A 80 2.16 -1.04 10.07
N GLN A 81 3.34 -0.43 10.19
CA GLN A 81 3.93 0.08 11.43
C GLN A 81 4.05 1.60 11.33
N ALA A 82 2.95 2.27 11.66
CA ALA A 82 2.80 3.72 11.60
C ALA A 82 1.94 4.20 12.78
N PRO A 83 2.52 4.40 13.98
CA PRO A 83 1.79 4.70 15.20
C PRO A 83 1.07 6.07 15.20
N LYS A 84 1.37 6.93 14.22
CA LYS A 84 0.74 8.24 14.04
C LYS A 84 -0.23 8.28 12.87
N LEU A 85 -0.59 7.12 12.33
CA LEU A 85 -1.49 7.05 11.19
C LEU A 85 -2.90 7.43 11.63
N LEU A 86 -3.43 8.52 11.06
CA LEU A 86 -4.74 9.06 11.39
C LEU A 86 -5.76 8.81 10.28
N ASP A 87 -5.33 8.79 9.01
CA ASP A 87 -6.20 8.65 7.83
C ASP A 87 -5.75 7.45 6.98
N PHE A 88 -6.62 6.45 6.88
CA PHE A 88 -6.36 5.26 6.07
C PHE A 88 -7.45 5.05 5.01
N ASN A 89 -7.05 4.97 3.74
CA ASN A 89 -7.95 4.64 2.64
C ASN A 89 -7.49 3.39 1.91
N PHE A 90 -8.36 2.39 1.82
CA PHE A 90 -8.11 1.13 1.16
C PHE A 90 -9.17 0.84 0.12
N TYR A 91 -8.71 0.48 -1.08
CA TYR A 91 -9.55 0.17 -2.23
C TYR A 91 -9.01 -1.08 -2.90
N ASP A 92 -9.75 -2.18 -2.86
CA ASP A 92 -9.37 -3.45 -3.49
C ASP A 92 -10.58 -4.41 -3.59
N HIS A 93 -10.39 -5.61 -4.11
CA HIS A 93 -11.40 -6.68 -4.21
C HIS A 93 -11.35 -7.63 -3.00
N LYS A 94 -10.24 -7.64 -2.26
CA LYS A 94 -9.98 -8.50 -1.10
C LYS A 94 -9.36 -7.69 0.02
N MET A 95 -9.53 -8.13 1.27
CA MET A 95 -8.90 -7.52 2.44
C MET A 95 -7.70 -8.36 2.91
N PRO A 96 -6.44 -7.92 2.72
CA PRO A 96 -5.24 -8.72 2.96
C PRO A 96 -4.39 -8.23 4.15
N PHE A 97 -5.03 -7.65 5.18
CA PHE A 97 -4.29 -7.15 6.33
C PHE A 97 -3.90 -8.31 7.25
N SER A 98 -2.58 -8.56 7.34
CA SER A 98 -2.02 -9.51 8.31
C SER A 98 -1.73 -8.83 9.65
N SER A 99 -1.35 -7.54 9.64
CA SER A 99 -1.02 -6.79 10.86
C SER A 99 -1.11 -5.27 10.66
N MET A 100 -1.91 -4.62 11.50
CA MET A 100 -2.01 -3.16 11.63
C MET A 100 -2.57 -2.82 13.02
N ASP A 101 -2.01 -1.80 13.69
CA ASP A 101 -2.61 -1.21 14.89
C ASP A 101 -3.53 -0.03 14.47
N PRO A 102 -4.86 -0.15 14.61
CA PRO A 102 -5.79 0.89 14.19
C PRO A 102 -6.05 1.94 15.27
N SER A 103 -5.46 1.83 16.47
CA SER A 103 -5.83 2.63 17.64
C SER A 103 -5.67 4.15 17.46
N SER A 104 -4.79 4.58 16.56
CA SER A 104 -4.56 6.00 16.23
C SER A 104 -5.46 6.52 15.10
N LEU A 105 -6.22 5.67 14.40
CA LEU A 105 -7.00 6.08 13.23
C LEU A 105 -8.20 6.95 13.64
N GLU A 106 -8.28 8.14 13.05
CA GLU A 106 -9.44 9.04 13.16
C GLU A 106 -10.41 8.88 11.99
N ARG A 107 -9.88 8.55 10.80
CA ARG A 107 -10.64 8.39 9.57
C ARG A 107 -10.19 7.15 8.82
N THR A 108 -11.16 6.33 8.43
CA THR A 108 -10.91 5.15 7.61
C THR A 108 -11.94 5.03 6.51
N ARG A 109 -11.50 4.79 5.27
CA ARG A 109 -12.36 4.42 4.15
C ARG A 109 -11.91 3.10 3.57
N ILE A 110 -12.81 2.14 3.59
CA ILE A 110 -12.61 0.85 2.94
C ILE A 110 -13.64 0.74 1.83
N SER A 111 -13.22 0.39 0.63
CA SER A 111 -14.11 0.24 -0.52
C SER A 111 -13.74 -1.02 -1.30
N PHE A 112 -14.70 -1.93 -1.42
CA PHE A 112 -14.51 -3.16 -2.16
C PHE A 112 -14.99 -3.02 -3.60
N PHE A 113 -14.14 -3.40 -4.55
CA PHE A 113 -14.57 -3.60 -5.93
C PHE A 113 -15.20 -4.99 -6.02
N LEU A 114 -16.53 -5.04 -6.00
CA LEU A 114 -17.24 -6.31 -6.15
C LEU A 114 -17.23 -6.73 -7.63
N PRO A 115 -16.98 -8.02 -7.93
CA PRO A 115 -17.20 -8.53 -9.27
C PRO A 115 -18.68 -8.39 -9.63
N SER A 116 -18.97 -8.17 -10.92
CA SER A 116 -20.31 -7.89 -11.45
C SER A 116 -21.37 -8.97 -11.19
N ASN A 117 -20.96 -10.16 -10.73
CA ASN A 117 -21.81 -11.34 -10.51
C ASN A 117 -22.17 -11.56 -9.03
N PHE A 118 -22.14 -10.51 -8.19
CA PHE A 118 -22.52 -10.60 -6.78
C PHE A 118 -24.04 -10.77 -6.63
N GLY A 119 -24.55 -11.96 -6.92
CA GLY A 119 -25.98 -12.27 -6.88
C GLY A 119 -26.29 -13.63 -7.50
N TYR A 120 -26.05 -14.69 -6.74
CA TYR A 120 -26.88 -15.90 -6.61
C TYR A 120 -26.18 -16.75 -5.54
N VAL A 121 -26.46 -16.44 -4.28
CA VAL A 121 -26.23 -17.41 -3.19
C VAL A 121 -27.50 -18.23 -3.18
N ASP A 122 -27.38 -19.51 -3.54
CA ASP A 122 -28.49 -20.46 -3.51
C ASP A 122 -29.11 -20.45 -2.11
N SER A 123 -30.34 -19.95 -2.02
CA SER A 123 -31.21 -20.17 -0.87
C SER A 123 -31.48 -21.67 -0.77
N SER A 124 -30.79 -22.34 0.16
CA SER A 124 -31.10 -23.72 0.57
C SER A 124 -32.09 -23.72 1.73
#